data_AF-A0A2T4HA56-F1
#
_entry.id   AF-A0A2T4HA56-F1
#
_cell.length_a   1.000
_cell.length_b   1.000
_cell.length_c   1.000
_cell.angle_alpha   90.00
_cell.angle_beta   90.00
_cell.angle_gamma   90.00
#
_symmetry.space_group_name_H-M   'P 1'
#
loop_
_entity.id
_entity.type
_entity.pdbx_description
1 polymer ?
#
loop_
_entity_poly.entity_id
_entity_poly.type
_entity_poly.pdbx_seq_one_letter_code
_entity_poly.pdbx_strand_id
1 'polypeptide(L)'
;MSMLSAEVTEWGQTPKPIKTAAPKTPVDDSETEIRVLAAGLHQLVRARAAGKHYTATELPHRPGVDGVGINVATGKKVYFSLLGTKRGSYAETVNAPTRSIVELPEGVDPVVAAAMVNPVMASWMALRKRVDLKNKGFKVFINGVTTASGKIAIKVARHLGATSVVGSARNKEALSKLDLDTSVVLADTPTETDFTAAADADIVLDFLYGPWPNAFLLSPTTAAAQNAITWINIGSMAGDGGDISALGLRRRDVTVRGSGPGSWDPRELGLRRWGC
;
A
#
# COMPACT_ATOMS: atom_id res chain seq x y z
N MET A 1 34.76 0.96 -3.96
CA MET A 1 34.30 -0.25 -4.69
C MET A 1 33.08 0.12 -5.52
N SER A 2 32.89 -0.52 -6.68
CA SER A 2 31.66 -0.37 -7.48
C SER A 2 30.61 -1.41 -7.05
N MET A 3 29.35 -1.09 -7.29
CA MET A 3 28.20 -1.97 -7.04
C MET A 3 27.24 -1.94 -8.24
N LEU A 4 26.39 -2.97 -8.35
CA LEU A 4 25.25 -2.98 -9.26
C LEU A 4 24.05 -2.25 -8.63
N SER A 5 23.36 -1.46 -9.45
CA SER A 5 22.05 -0.89 -9.13
C SER A 5 21.17 -0.84 -10.36
N ALA A 6 19.85 -0.74 -10.16
CA ALA A 6 18.90 -0.52 -11.24
C ALA A 6 18.65 0.98 -11.43
N GLU A 7 18.52 1.41 -12.67
CA GLU A 7 18.24 2.81 -13.01
C GLU A 7 17.18 2.92 -14.11
N VAL A 8 16.38 3.96 -14.00
CA VAL A 8 15.45 4.45 -15.01
C VAL A 8 15.93 5.85 -15.40
N THR A 9 16.25 6.05 -16.69
CA THR A 9 16.68 7.36 -17.22
C THR A 9 15.56 8.09 -17.96
N GLU A 10 14.45 7.40 -18.21
CA GLU A 10 13.25 7.91 -18.88
C GLU A 10 12.00 7.26 -18.26
N TRP A 11 10.96 8.03 -17.97
CA TRP A 11 9.76 7.50 -17.32
C TRP A 11 9.10 6.40 -18.14
N GLY A 12 8.76 5.29 -17.49
CA GLY A 12 8.12 4.13 -18.13
C GLY A 12 9.11 3.15 -18.78
N GLN A 13 10.40 3.48 -18.82
CA GLN A 13 11.44 2.56 -19.25
C GLN A 13 11.56 1.38 -18.27
N THR A 14 11.84 0.19 -18.82
CA THR A 14 12.23 -0.96 -17.99
C THR A 14 13.56 -0.65 -17.29
N PRO A 15 13.66 -0.79 -15.95
CA PRO A 15 14.90 -0.51 -15.23
C PRO A 15 16.08 -1.30 -15.79
N LYS A 16 17.22 -0.63 -15.99
CA LYS A 16 18.45 -1.25 -16.50
C LYS A 16 19.47 -1.43 -15.38
N PRO A 17 20.22 -2.54 -15.36
CA PRO A 17 21.34 -2.69 -14.44
C PRO A 17 22.50 -1.78 -14.87
N ILE A 18 23.05 -1.04 -13.92
CA ILE A 18 24.21 -0.16 -14.10
C ILE A 18 25.25 -0.42 -13.01
N LYS A 19 26.51 -0.20 -13.33
CA LYS A 19 27.59 -0.17 -12.33
C LYS A 19 27.74 1.25 -11.81
N THR A 20 27.59 1.45 -10.50
CA THR A 20 27.77 2.75 -9.83
C THR A 20 28.80 2.63 -8.72
N ALA A 21 29.30 3.75 -8.22
CA ALA A 21 30.03 3.74 -6.95
C ALA A 21 29.10 3.23 -5.83
N ALA A 22 29.66 2.48 -4.88
CA ALA A 22 28.99 2.19 -3.62
C ALA A 22 28.64 3.51 -2.89
N PRO A 23 27.56 3.54 -2.07
CA PRO A 23 27.29 4.69 -1.23
C PRO A 23 28.51 4.99 -0.34
N LYS A 24 28.78 6.27 -0.09
CA LYS A 24 29.80 6.65 0.88
C LYS A 24 29.40 6.13 2.26
N THR A 25 30.36 5.68 3.04
CA THR A 25 30.12 5.30 4.44
C THR A 25 29.43 6.44 5.19
N PRO A 26 28.36 6.17 5.95
CA PRO A 26 27.70 7.19 6.77
C PRO A 26 28.71 7.94 7.64
N VAL A 27 28.53 9.26 7.75
CA VAL A 27 29.43 10.15 8.51
C VAL A 27 29.11 10.12 10.01
N ASP A 28 27.87 9.73 10.36
CA ASP A 28 27.35 9.64 11.72
C ASP A 28 26.30 8.50 11.83
N ASP A 29 25.76 8.30 13.04
CA ASP A 29 24.82 7.22 13.37
C ASP A 29 23.38 7.45 12.86
N SER A 30 23.11 8.56 12.15
CA SER A 30 21.77 8.84 11.60
C SER A 30 21.40 7.90 10.43
N GLU A 31 22.40 7.32 9.78
CA GLU A 31 22.25 6.32 8.74
C GLU A 31 23.18 5.13 8.98
N THR A 32 22.84 3.99 8.40
CA THR A 32 23.70 2.81 8.41
C THR A 32 23.72 2.15 7.04
N GLU A 33 24.84 1.54 6.71
CA GLU A 33 25.03 0.82 5.47
C GLU A 33 24.34 -0.55 5.56
N ILE A 34 23.52 -0.86 4.57
CA ILE A 34 22.78 -2.10 4.43
C ILE A 34 23.23 -2.81 3.16
N ARG A 35 23.72 -4.04 3.31
CA ARG A 35 23.88 -4.98 2.19
C ARG A 35 22.54 -5.64 1.89
N VAL A 36 21.96 -5.33 0.74
CA VAL A 36 20.60 -5.74 0.38
C VAL A 36 20.56 -7.25 0.10
N LEU A 37 19.62 -7.95 0.71
CA LEU A 37 19.34 -9.37 0.47
C LEU A 37 18.12 -9.55 -0.43
N ALA A 38 17.08 -8.75 -0.21
CA ALA A 38 15.84 -8.77 -0.99
C ALA A 38 15.22 -7.37 -0.99
N ALA A 39 14.58 -6.99 -2.10
CA ALA A 39 13.85 -5.72 -2.23
C ALA A 39 12.45 -5.99 -2.76
N GLY A 40 11.46 -5.23 -2.28
CA GLY A 40 10.07 -5.41 -2.67
C GLY A 40 9.77 -4.90 -4.09
N LEU A 41 8.98 -5.64 -4.87
CA LEU A 41 8.45 -5.22 -6.18
C LEU A 41 6.98 -4.80 -6.04
N HIS A 42 6.76 -3.77 -5.23
CA HIS A 42 5.42 -3.27 -4.93
C HIS A 42 4.84 -2.48 -6.10
N GLN A 43 3.50 -2.35 -6.13
CA GLN A 43 2.83 -1.49 -7.12
C GLN A 43 3.32 -0.03 -7.04
N LEU A 44 3.64 0.44 -5.83
CA LEU A 44 4.27 1.74 -5.60
C LEU A 44 5.61 1.88 -6.34
N VAL A 45 6.45 0.84 -6.32
CA VAL A 45 7.76 0.85 -7.01
C VAL A 45 7.55 0.95 -8.51
N ARG A 46 6.62 0.17 -9.06
CA ARG A 46 6.28 0.19 -10.50
C ARG A 46 5.73 1.54 -10.93
N ALA A 47 4.82 2.12 -10.14
CA ALA A 47 4.24 3.43 -10.43
C ALA A 47 5.29 4.55 -10.36
N ARG A 48 6.21 4.51 -9.39
CA ARG A 48 7.32 5.47 -9.30
C ARG A 48 8.29 5.34 -10.48
N ALA A 49 8.69 4.13 -10.84
CA ALA A 49 9.55 3.90 -12.01
C ALA A 49 8.89 4.34 -13.33
N ALA A 50 7.55 4.28 -13.41
CA ALA A 50 6.79 4.76 -14.56
C ALA A 50 6.54 6.29 -14.55
N GLY A 51 6.96 7.03 -13.52
CA GLY A 51 6.63 8.46 -13.37
C GLY A 51 5.14 8.74 -13.09
N LYS A 52 4.35 7.71 -12.74
CA LYS A 52 2.90 7.80 -12.52
C LYS A 52 2.49 7.98 -11.06
N HIS A 53 3.44 7.93 -10.13
CA HIS A 53 3.18 8.19 -8.72
C HIS A 53 3.65 9.60 -8.35
N TYR A 54 2.83 10.34 -7.60
CA TYR A 54 3.11 11.75 -7.22
C TYR A 54 4.41 11.97 -6.42
N THR A 55 5.03 10.90 -5.90
CA THR A 55 6.34 10.94 -5.22
C THR A 55 7.53 10.64 -6.14
N ALA A 56 7.33 10.52 -7.45
CA ALA A 56 8.40 10.35 -8.43
C ALA A 56 8.63 11.67 -9.16
N THR A 57 9.73 12.35 -8.84
CA THR A 57 9.94 13.75 -9.25
C THR A 57 11.21 13.99 -10.06
N GLU A 58 12.18 13.05 -10.04
CA GLU A 58 13.53 13.28 -10.58
C GLU A 58 14.05 12.05 -11.33
N LEU A 59 14.78 12.31 -12.42
CA LEU A 59 15.58 11.34 -13.19
C LEU A 59 17.07 11.73 -13.10
N PRO A 60 18.01 10.78 -13.19
CA PRO A 60 17.78 9.34 -13.21
C PRO A 60 17.18 8.82 -11.90
N HIS A 61 16.26 7.86 -12.00
CA HIS A 61 15.54 7.30 -10.86
C HIS A 61 16.04 5.89 -10.55
N ARG A 62 16.49 5.67 -9.31
CA ARG A 62 16.73 4.32 -8.79
C ARG A 62 15.42 3.76 -8.23
N PRO A 63 14.88 2.64 -8.77
CA PRO A 63 13.67 2.04 -8.23
C PRO A 63 13.86 1.37 -6.86
N GLY A 64 12.75 1.02 -6.24
CA GLY A 64 12.69 0.38 -4.93
C GLY A 64 12.40 1.37 -3.80
N VAL A 65 11.69 0.92 -2.76
CA VAL A 65 11.32 1.77 -1.61
C VAL A 65 11.69 1.16 -0.27
N ASP A 66 11.91 -0.14 -0.23
CA ASP A 66 12.14 -0.94 0.96
C ASP A 66 12.83 -2.26 0.60
N GLY A 67 13.24 -2.98 1.63
CA GLY A 67 13.82 -4.31 1.48
C GLY A 67 14.26 -4.90 2.81
N VAL A 68 14.92 -6.05 2.72
CA VAL A 68 15.61 -6.70 3.82
C VAL A 68 17.08 -6.81 3.46
N GLY A 69 17.95 -6.56 4.43
CA GLY A 69 19.39 -6.62 4.25
C GLY A 69 20.13 -6.97 5.53
N ILE A 70 21.46 -7.04 5.42
CA ILE A 70 22.37 -7.13 6.56
C ILE A 70 22.85 -5.73 6.90
N ASN A 71 22.61 -5.29 8.14
CA ASN A 71 23.24 -4.09 8.66
C ASN A 71 24.74 -4.36 8.81
N VAL A 72 25.57 -3.62 8.08
CA VAL A 72 27.01 -3.86 8.00
C VAL A 72 27.70 -3.62 9.35
N ALA A 73 27.22 -2.65 10.13
CA ALA A 73 27.81 -2.33 11.43
C ALA A 73 27.52 -3.39 12.50
N THR A 74 26.37 -4.06 12.44
CA THR A 74 25.92 -5.01 13.49
C THR A 74 25.89 -6.47 13.05
N GLY A 75 25.97 -6.74 11.76
CA GLY A 75 25.80 -8.09 11.18
C GLY A 75 24.37 -8.62 11.21
N LYS A 76 23.40 -7.88 11.77
CA LYS A 76 22.01 -8.33 11.93
C LYS A 76 21.20 -8.20 10.65
N LYS A 77 20.23 -9.10 10.47
CA LYS A 77 19.18 -8.98 9.43
C LYS A 77 18.18 -7.90 9.84
N VAL A 78 17.91 -6.98 8.93
CA VAL A 78 16.99 -5.86 9.18
C VAL A 78 16.09 -5.61 7.98
N TYR A 79 14.86 -5.23 8.26
CA TYR A 79 14.00 -4.57 7.29
C TYR A 79 14.38 -3.09 7.28
N PHE A 80 14.41 -2.49 6.10
CA PHE A 80 14.69 -1.07 5.95
C PHE A 80 13.70 -0.43 4.98
N SER A 81 13.38 0.84 5.22
CA SER A 81 12.63 1.66 4.27
C SER A 81 13.43 2.89 3.85
N LEU A 82 13.46 3.11 2.54
CA LEU A 82 13.99 4.31 1.88
C LEU A 82 12.87 5.24 1.41
N LEU A 83 11.62 4.95 1.77
CA LEU A 83 10.48 5.81 1.47
C LEU A 83 10.69 7.19 2.11
N GLY A 84 10.43 8.25 1.34
CA GLY A 84 10.72 9.63 1.72
C GLY A 84 12.18 10.05 1.54
N THR A 85 13.04 9.17 1.02
CA THR A 85 14.37 9.54 0.52
C THR A 85 14.37 9.57 -1.02
N LYS A 86 15.39 10.20 -1.59
CA LYS A 86 15.64 10.17 -3.05
C LYS A 86 16.31 8.87 -3.54
N ARG A 87 16.58 7.93 -2.62
CA ARG A 87 17.31 6.68 -2.90
C ARG A 87 16.33 5.53 -3.13
N GLY A 88 16.72 4.58 -3.98
CA GLY A 88 16.00 3.35 -4.24
C GLY A 88 16.70 2.11 -3.70
N SER A 89 15.93 1.09 -3.33
CA SER A 89 16.43 -0.15 -2.74
C SER A 89 16.95 -1.17 -3.76
N TYR A 90 16.81 -0.92 -5.06
CA TYR A 90 17.32 -1.82 -6.11
C TYR A 90 18.80 -1.54 -6.37
N ALA A 91 19.63 -1.89 -5.38
CA ALA A 91 21.08 -1.84 -5.40
C ALA A 91 21.63 -2.93 -4.48
N GLU A 92 22.88 -3.35 -4.69
CA GLU A 92 23.54 -4.32 -3.80
C GLU A 92 23.75 -3.77 -2.38
N THR A 93 23.98 -2.46 -2.27
CA THR A 93 24.19 -1.75 -1.01
C THR A 93 23.46 -0.40 -1.00
N VAL A 94 22.90 -0.04 0.15
CA VAL A 94 22.24 1.26 0.37
C VAL A 94 22.56 1.82 1.76
N ASN A 95 22.55 3.14 1.90
CA ASN A 95 22.47 3.77 3.22
C ASN A 95 21.00 4.00 3.56
N ALA A 96 20.56 3.47 4.70
CA ALA A 96 19.21 3.64 5.21
C ALA A 96 19.23 4.47 6.49
N PRO A 97 18.27 5.40 6.69
CA PRO A 97 18.14 6.12 7.96
C PRO A 97 17.93 5.14 9.11
N THR A 98 18.67 5.27 10.21
CA THR A 98 18.61 4.33 11.35
C THR A 98 17.20 4.23 11.93
N ARG A 99 16.43 5.32 11.90
CA ARG A 99 15.02 5.37 12.31
C ARG A 99 14.05 4.56 11.44
N SER A 100 14.46 4.19 10.23
CA SER A 100 13.64 3.48 9.23
C SER A 100 14.02 2.01 9.13
N ILE A 101 14.66 1.47 10.17
CA ILE A 101 15.21 0.13 10.23
C ILE A 101 14.57 -0.61 11.39
N VAL A 102 14.22 -1.88 11.15
CA VAL A 102 13.67 -2.77 12.17
C VAL A 102 14.41 -4.09 12.08
N GLU A 103 14.95 -4.58 13.19
CA GLU A 103 15.57 -5.91 13.24
C GLU A 103 14.55 -6.99 12.88
N LEU A 104 14.94 -7.91 12.01
CA LEU A 104 14.10 -9.06 11.69
C LEU A 104 14.14 -10.06 12.84
N PRO A 105 12.98 -10.56 13.31
CA PRO A 105 12.94 -11.69 14.23
C PRO A 105 13.67 -12.91 13.65
N GLU A 106 14.23 -13.73 14.53
CA GLU A 106 14.90 -14.96 14.14
C GLU A 106 13.93 -15.91 13.41
N GLY A 107 14.43 -16.61 12.39
CA GLY A 107 13.64 -17.55 11.58
C GLY A 107 12.76 -16.91 10.50
N VAL A 108 12.62 -15.58 10.44
CA VAL A 108 11.87 -14.91 9.37
C VAL A 108 12.65 -14.92 8.06
N ASP A 109 12.02 -15.42 6.99
CA ASP A 109 12.58 -15.40 5.64
C ASP A 109 12.70 -13.93 5.13
N PRO A 110 13.91 -13.48 4.76
CA PRO A 110 14.15 -12.14 4.20
C PRO A 110 13.30 -11.80 2.97
N VAL A 111 13.08 -12.76 2.07
CA VAL A 111 12.34 -12.57 0.82
C VAL A 111 10.86 -12.38 1.13
N VAL A 112 10.31 -13.21 2.02
CA VAL A 112 8.92 -13.09 2.46
C VAL A 112 8.71 -11.75 3.18
N ALA A 113 9.60 -11.35 4.08
CA ALA A 113 9.52 -10.07 4.76
C ALA A 113 9.58 -8.89 3.77
N ALA A 114 10.54 -8.88 2.84
CA ALA A 114 10.65 -7.84 1.82
C ALA A 114 9.40 -7.76 0.91
N ALA A 115 8.76 -8.90 0.63
CA ALA A 115 7.53 -8.94 -0.16
C ALA A 115 6.30 -8.47 0.62
N MET A 116 6.29 -8.61 1.96
CA MET A 116 5.05 -8.47 2.74
C MET A 116 4.88 -7.18 3.51
N VAL A 117 5.96 -6.55 3.96
CA VAL A 117 5.84 -5.39 4.86
C VAL A 117 5.03 -4.26 4.21
N ASN A 118 5.30 -3.88 2.96
CA ASN A 118 4.54 -2.81 2.30
C ASN A 118 3.04 -3.16 2.07
N PRO A 119 2.68 -4.34 1.52
CA PRO A 119 1.27 -4.78 1.46
C PRO A 119 0.55 -4.78 2.81
N VAL A 120 1.20 -5.28 3.87
CA VAL A 120 0.65 -5.27 5.24
C VAL A 120 0.43 -3.84 5.70
N MET A 121 1.44 -2.97 5.57
CA MET A 121 1.38 -1.59 6.02
C MET A 121 0.27 -0.79 5.33
N ALA A 122 -0.01 -1.04 4.05
CA ALA A 122 -1.05 -0.34 3.30
C ALA A 122 -2.44 -0.47 3.95
N SER A 123 -2.81 -1.69 4.38
CA SER A 123 -4.09 -1.96 5.05
C SER A 123 -4.04 -1.70 6.55
N TRP A 124 -2.91 -2.00 7.20
CA TRP A 124 -2.73 -1.74 8.64
C TRP A 124 -2.87 -0.26 8.97
N MET A 125 -2.20 0.61 8.22
CA MET A 125 -2.28 2.06 8.40
C MET A 125 -3.67 2.61 8.10
N ALA A 126 -4.31 2.11 7.05
CA ALA A 126 -5.68 2.47 6.72
C ALA A 126 -6.61 2.17 7.91
N LEU A 127 -6.61 0.95 8.42
CA LEU A 127 -7.52 0.54 9.50
C LEU A 127 -7.16 1.17 10.85
N ARG A 128 -5.88 1.20 11.23
CA ARG A 128 -5.45 1.69 12.56
C ARG A 128 -5.47 3.21 12.71
N LYS A 129 -5.33 3.97 11.62
CA LYS A 129 -5.21 5.44 11.68
C LYS A 129 -6.38 6.17 11.02
N ARG A 130 -7.19 5.50 10.19
CA ARG A 130 -8.31 6.15 9.50
C ARG A 130 -9.68 5.79 10.07
N VAL A 131 -9.74 4.84 10.99
CA VAL A 131 -10.99 4.41 11.63
C VAL A 131 -10.77 4.32 13.13
N ASP A 132 -11.79 4.67 13.91
CA ASP A 132 -11.84 4.29 15.32
C ASP A 132 -12.38 2.85 15.43
N LEU A 133 -11.49 1.91 15.74
CA LEU A 133 -11.81 0.48 15.88
C LEU A 133 -12.21 0.10 17.31
N LYS A 134 -12.45 1.06 18.22
CA LYS A 134 -12.73 0.75 19.63
C LYS A 134 -14.01 -0.08 19.81
N ASN A 135 -13.85 -1.28 20.36
CA ASN A 135 -14.85 -2.15 20.99
C ASN A 135 -16.03 -2.63 20.14
N LYS A 136 -15.95 -2.56 18.81
CA LYS A 136 -16.97 -3.15 17.92
C LYS A 136 -16.30 -3.96 16.81
N GLY A 137 -16.83 -5.15 16.56
CA GLY A 137 -16.58 -5.84 15.30
C GLY A 137 -17.09 -4.97 14.14
N PHE A 138 -16.40 -5.01 13.01
CA PHE A 138 -16.74 -4.21 11.83
C PHE A 138 -16.82 -5.08 10.58
N LYS A 139 -17.60 -4.64 9.59
CA LYS A 139 -17.67 -5.25 8.27
C LYS A 139 -16.80 -4.45 7.30
N VAL A 140 -15.93 -5.13 6.57
CA VAL A 140 -15.02 -4.48 5.61
C VAL A 140 -15.29 -4.95 4.19
N PHE A 141 -15.34 -4.00 3.27
CA PHE A 141 -15.29 -4.23 1.84
C PHE A 141 -13.91 -3.89 1.29
N ILE A 142 -13.25 -4.84 0.64
CA ILE A 142 -11.93 -4.68 0.04
C ILE A 142 -12.08 -4.59 -1.48
N ASN A 143 -12.00 -3.37 -2.02
CA ASN A 143 -12.12 -3.14 -3.45
C ASN A 143 -10.76 -3.40 -4.15
N GLY A 144 -10.71 -4.36 -5.07
CA GLY A 144 -9.44 -4.81 -5.68
C GLY A 144 -8.69 -5.84 -4.83
N VAL A 145 -9.42 -6.78 -4.24
CA VAL A 145 -8.91 -7.76 -3.27
C VAL A 145 -7.86 -8.72 -3.85
N THR A 146 -7.82 -8.91 -5.16
CA THR A 146 -6.83 -9.80 -5.81
C THR A 146 -5.44 -9.16 -5.99
N THR A 147 -5.28 -7.88 -5.65
CA THR A 147 -3.96 -7.22 -5.60
C THR A 147 -3.11 -7.77 -4.46
N ALA A 148 -1.78 -7.61 -4.51
CA ALA A 148 -0.90 -8.08 -3.43
C ALA A 148 -1.32 -7.51 -2.06
N SER A 149 -1.57 -6.20 -2.00
CA SER A 149 -2.07 -5.51 -0.80
C SER A 149 -3.50 -5.91 -0.44
N GLY A 150 -4.40 -6.06 -1.42
CA GLY A 150 -5.78 -6.50 -1.19
C GLY A 150 -5.88 -7.89 -0.57
N LYS A 151 -5.07 -8.86 -1.04
CA LYS A 151 -5.07 -10.23 -0.50
C LYS A 151 -4.64 -10.25 0.97
N ILE A 152 -3.65 -9.44 1.30
CA ILE A 152 -3.13 -9.32 2.66
C ILE A 152 -4.09 -8.55 3.57
N ALA A 153 -4.83 -7.58 3.02
CA ALA A 153 -5.82 -6.81 3.75
C ALA A 153 -6.91 -7.70 4.38
N ILE A 154 -7.22 -8.86 3.80
CA ILE A 154 -8.12 -9.87 4.42
C ILE A 154 -7.60 -10.26 5.81
N LYS A 155 -6.34 -10.71 5.89
CA LYS A 155 -5.73 -11.18 7.15
C LYS A 155 -5.58 -10.03 8.14
N VAL A 156 -5.20 -8.85 7.66
CA VAL A 156 -5.06 -7.65 8.51
C VAL A 156 -6.41 -7.23 9.09
N ALA A 157 -7.48 -7.23 8.28
CA ALA A 157 -8.81 -6.87 8.75
C ALA A 157 -9.33 -7.88 9.79
N ARG A 158 -9.24 -9.19 9.51
CA ARG A 158 -9.62 -10.22 10.49
C ARG A 158 -8.83 -10.08 11.80
N HIS A 159 -7.51 -9.88 11.70
CA HIS A 159 -6.66 -9.67 12.88
C HIS A 159 -7.06 -8.45 13.71
N LEU A 160 -7.57 -7.40 13.07
CA LEU A 160 -8.02 -6.17 13.72
C LEU A 160 -9.49 -6.22 14.19
N GLY A 161 -10.19 -7.35 14.02
CA GLY A 161 -11.54 -7.55 14.54
C GLY A 161 -12.65 -7.45 13.50
N ALA A 162 -12.36 -7.56 12.21
CA ALA A 162 -13.41 -7.64 11.19
C ALA A 162 -14.27 -8.90 11.40
N THR A 163 -15.59 -8.70 11.47
CA THR A 163 -16.58 -9.79 11.60
C THR A 163 -17.08 -10.29 10.25
N SER A 164 -16.85 -9.52 9.19
CA SER A 164 -17.13 -9.90 7.80
C SER A 164 -16.13 -9.22 6.88
N VAL A 165 -15.60 -9.97 5.92
CA VAL A 165 -14.69 -9.51 4.88
C VAL A 165 -15.29 -9.84 3.52
N VAL A 166 -15.67 -8.79 2.80
CA VAL A 166 -16.16 -8.87 1.41
C VAL A 166 -15.07 -8.36 0.48
N GLY A 167 -14.78 -9.07 -0.60
CA GLY A 167 -13.76 -8.66 -1.56
C GLY A 167 -14.30 -8.51 -2.97
N SER A 168 -13.78 -7.54 -3.74
CA SER A 168 -14.12 -7.41 -5.16
C SER A 168 -12.93 -7.60 -6.09
N ALA A 169 -13.21 -8.22 -7.23
CA ALA A 169 -12.32 -8.28 -8.39
C ALA A 169 -13.12 -8.68 -9.63
N ARG A 170 -12.52 -8.55 -10.82
CA ARG A 170 -13.12 -9.03 -12.08
C ARG A 170 -13.02 -10.55 -12.24
N ASN A 171 -11.93 -11.16 -11.78
CA ASN A 171 -11.67 -12.58 -11.98
C ASN A 171 -12.35 -13.42 -10.88
N LYS A 172 -13.41 -14.14 -11.26
CA LYS A 172 -14.19 -15.03 -10.37
C LYS A 172 -13.36 -16.17 -9.79
N GLU A 173 -12.48 -16.78 -10.58
CA GLU A 173 -11.62 -17.88 -10.13
C GLU A 173 -10.58 -17.41 -9.12
N ALA A 174 -10.06 -16.19 -9.28
CA ALA A 174 -9.14 -15.61 -8.32
C ALA A 174 -9.85 -15.27 -7.00
N LEU A 175 -11.12 -14.85 -7.04
CA LEU A 175 -11.94 -14.59 -5.85
C LEU A 175 -12.25 -15.86 -5.07
N SER A 176 -12.60 -16.96 -5.75
CA SER A 176 -12.97 -18.22 -5.09
C SER A 176 -11.83 -18.89 -4.31
N LYS A 177 -10.58 -18.46 -4.55
CA LYS A 177 -9.38 -18.95 -3.85
C LYS A 177 -9.02 -18.14 -2.60
N LEU A 178 -9.79 -17.10 -2.28
CA LEU A 178 -9.53 -16.20 -1.15
C LEU A 178 -10.42 -16.53 0.04
N ASP A 179 -9.90 -16.29 1.25
CA ASP A 179 -10.61 -16.46 2.53
C ASP A 179 -11.57 -15.29 2.80
N LEU A 180 -12.59 -15.16 1.96
CA LEU A 180 -13.64 -14.14 2.03
C LEU A 180 -14.94 -14.74 2.54
N ASP A 181 -15.72 -13.95 3.27
CA ASP A 181 -17.08 -14.35 3.66
C ASP A 181 -18.02 -14.34 2.44
N THR A 182 -17.81 -13.38 1.54
CA THR A 182 -18.46 -13.33 0.22
C THR A 182 -17.67 -12.42 -0.74
N SER A 183 -18.06 -12.39 -2.02
CA SER A 183 -17.34 -11.61 -3.04
C SER A 183 -18.27 -10.85 -3.98
N VAL A 184 -17.76 -9.75 -4.51
CA VAL A 184 -18.40 -8.94 -5.55
C VAL A 184 -17.59 -9.11 -6.83
N VAL A 185 -18.24 -9.56 -7.90
CA VAL A 185 -17.60 -9.63 -9.22
C VAL A 185 -17.79 -8.30 -9.91
N LEU A 186 -16.68 -7.60 -10.16
CA LEU A 186 -16.70 -6.31 -10.85
C LEU A 186 -17.04 -6.52 -12.33
N ALA A 187 -18.06 -5.81 -12.82
CA ALA A 187 -18.42 -5.76 -14.23
C ALA A 187 -17.49 -4.81 -15.01
N ASP A 188 -17.50 -4.89 -16.34
CA ASP A 188 -16.72 -3.94 -17.17
C ASP A 188 -17.30 -2.53 -17.08
N THR A 189 -18.62 -2.41 -17.07
CA THR A 189 -19.32 -1.17 -16.74
C THR A 189 -19.52 -1.07 -15.23
N PRO A 190 -18.91 -0.10 -14.53
CA PRO A 190 -18.95 -0.05 -13.06
C PRO A 190 -20.36 -0.03 -12.47
N THR A 191 -21.30 0.69 -13.10
CA THR A 191 -22.70 0.80 -12.65
C THR A 191 -23.52 -0.48 -12.77
N GLU A 192 -23.04 -1.48 -13.52
CA GLU A 192 -23.67 -2.80 -13.65
C GLU A 192 -23.18 -3.80 -12.59
N THR A 193 -22.23 -3.39 -11.74
CA THR A 193 -21.72 -4.26 -10.67
C THR A 193 -22.75 -4.42 -9.55
N ASP A 194 -23.03 -5.68 -9.18
CA ASP A 194 -23.87 -6.00 -8.04
C ASP A 194 -23.09 -5.89 -6.72
N PHE A 195 -23.30 -4.78 -6.00
CA PHE A 195 -22.69 -4.52 -4.71
C PHE A 195 -23.49 -5.02 -3.51
N THR A 196 -24.55 -5.83 -3.72
CA THR A 196 -25.44 -6.30 -2.64
C THR A 196 -24.67 -6.95 -1.49
N ALA A 197 -23.66 -7.76 -1.81
CA ALA A 197 -22.82 -8.44 -0.82
C ALA A 197 -22.01 -7.47 0.07
N ALA A 198 -21.76 -6.24 -0.38
CA ALA A 198 -21.00 -5.22 0.33
C ALA A 198 -21.89 -4.06 0.86
N ALA A 199 -23.22 -4.19 0.77
CA ALA A 199 -24.15 -3.11 1.09
C ALA A 199 -24.01 -2.61 2.54
N ASP A 200 -23.80 -3.53 3.47
CA ASP A 200 -23.71 -3.28 4.91
C ASP A 200 -22.27 -3.08 5.42
N ALA A 201 -21.28 -2.91 4.53
CA ALA A 201 -19.90 -2.64 4.93
C ALA A 201 -19.81 -1.32 5.72
N ASP A 202 -19.06 -1.32 6.82
CA ASP A 202 -18.77 -0.13 7.62
C ASP A 202 -17.53 0.61 7.10
N ILE A 203 -16.60 -0.15 6.50
CA ILE A 203 -15.32 0.36 6.01
C ILE A 203 -15.07 -0.16 4.61
N VAL A 204 -14.61 0.70 3.70
CA VAL A 204 -14.07 0.31 2.40
C VAL A 204 -12.56 0.54 2.38
N LEU A 205 -11.81 -0.51 2.05
CA LEU A 205 -10.40 -0.41 1.68
C LEU A 205 -10.30 -0.43 0.16
N ASP A 206 -10.00 0.73 -0.43
CA ASP A 206 -10.06 0.90 -1.88
C ASP A 206 -8.67 0.99 -2.51
N PHE A 207 -8.31 -0.06 -3.25
CA PHE A 207 -7.07 -0.15 -4.00
C PHE A 207 -7.22 0.24 -5.49
N LEU A 208 -8.46 0.50 -5.94
CA LEU A 208 -8.77 0.75 -7.35
C LEU A 208 -9.10 2.21 -7.64
N TYR A 209 -9.90 2.87 -6.81
CA TYR A 209 -10.45 4.21 -7.04
C TYR A 209 -11.17 4.36 -8.38
N GLY A 210 -10.91 5.42 -9.16
CA GLY A 210 -11.53 5.60 -10.45
C GLY A 210 -13.05 5.78 -10.35
N PRO A 211 -13.84 5.06 -11.18
CA PRO A 211 -15.31 5.18 -11.18
C PRO A 211 -16.00 4.40 -10.04
N TRP A 212 -15.25 3.56 -9.30
CA TRP A 212 -15.81 2.62 -8.34
C TRP A 212 -16.50 3.26 -7.13
N PRO A 213 -16.02 4.38 -6.54
CA PRO A 213 -16.72 5.05 -5.44
C PRO A 213 -18.14 5.45 -5.80
N ASN A 214 -18.33 6.06 -6.98
CA ASN A 214 -19.66 6.48 -7.44
C ASN A 214 -20.56 5.31 -7.81
N ALA A 215 -20.02 4.30 -8.51
CA ALA A 215 -20.77 3.09 -8.81
C ALA A 215 -21.28 2.40 -7.53
N PHE A 216 -20.42 2.33 -6.51
CA PHE A 216 -20.81 1.81 -5.20
C PHE A 216 -21.86 2.70 -4.54
N LEU A 217 -21.63 4.01 -4.36
CA LEU A 217 -22.52 4.89 -3.61
C LEU A 217 -23.90 5.11 -4.26
N LEU A 218 -24.00 4.92 -5.58
CA LEU A 218 -25.25 5.08 -6.33
C LEU A 218 -25.99 3.76 -6.56
N SER A 219 -25.37 2.61 -6.26
CA SER A 219 -26.06 1.32 -6.36
C SER A 219 -27.29 1.28 -5.44
N PRO A 220 -28.44 0.77 -5.90
CA PRO A 220 -29.66 0.77 -5.09
C PRO A 220 -29.51 0.11 -3.72
N THR A 221 -28.74 -0.98 -3.62
CA THR A 221 -28.61 -1.76 -2.38
C THR A 221 -27.70 -1.10 -1.35
N THR A 222 -26.57 -0.55 -1.78
CA THR A 222 -25.65 0.19 -0.91
C THR A 222 -26.19 1.55 -0.49
N ALA A 223 -26.99 2.20 -1.35
CA ALA A 223 -27.61 3.51 -1.09
C ALA A 223 -28.81 3.41 -0.14
N ALA A 224 -29.43 2.23 -0.01
CA ALA A 224 -30.50 1.97 0.95
C ALA A 224 -29.99 1.57 2.35
N ALA A 225 -28.69 1.22 2.47
CA ALA A 225 -28.09 0.84 3.74
C ALA A 225 -28.08 2.01 4.74
N GLN A 226 -28.40 1.71 6.00
CA GLN A 226 -28.59 2.72 7.04
C GLN A 226 -27.34 2.97 7.89
N ASN A 227 -26.31 2.10 7.81
CA ASN A 227 -25.07 2.28 8.56
C ASN A 227 -24.16 3.32 7.91
N ALA A 228 -23.45 4.08 8.74
CA ALA A 228 -22.38 4.97 8.26
C ALA A 228 -21.26 4.14 7.61
N ILE A 229 -20.57 4.73 6.65
CA ILE A 229 -19.47 4.09 5.92
C ILE A 229 -18.25 4.98 5.83
N THR A 230 -17.08 4.42 6.10
CA THR A 230 -15.79 5.09 5.89
C THR A 230 -15.09 4.53 4.66
N TRP A 231 -15.01 5.31 3.59
CA TRP A 231 -14.26 5.00 2.38
C TRP A 231 -12.80 5.43 2.53
N ILE A 232 -11.87 4.48 2.53
CA ILE A 232 -10.44 4.75 2.62
C ILE A 232 -9.79 4.47 1.28
N ASN A 233 -9.39 5.53 0.58
CA ASN A 233 -8.60 5.40 -0.63
C ASN A 233 -7.13 5.10 -0.29
N ILE A 234 -6.62 3.99 -0.84
CA ILE A 234 -5.24 3.51 -0.65
C ILE A 234 -4.47 3.54 -1.97
N GLY A 235 -5.15 3.26 -3.08
CA GLY A 235 -4.54 3.23 -4.40
C GLY A 235 -5.55 3.54 -5.50
N SER A 236 -5.03 3.70 -6.71
CA SER A 236 -5.77 4.23 -7.86
C SER A 236 -5.53 3.38 -9.12
N MET A 237 -5.47 2.05 -8.99
CA MET A 237 -5.17 1.16 -10.12
C MET A 237 -6.17 1.27 -11.28
N ALA A 238 -7.39 1.75 -11.04
CA ALA A 238 -8.42 2.01 -12.04
C ALA A 238 -8.50 3.50 -12.47
N GLY A 239 -7.61 4.35 -11.95
CA GLY A 239 -7.53 5.78 -12.28
C GLY A 239 -7.51 6.69 -11.05
N ASP A 240 -6.80 7.82 -11.14
CA ASP A 240 -6.73 8.84 -10.08
C ASP A 240 -7.94 9.78 -10.05
N GLY A 241 -8.73 9.83 -11.13
CA GLY A 241 -9.93 10.66 -11.26
C GLY A 241 -11.21 9.88 -11.00
N GLY A 242 -12.24 10.56 -10.49
CA GLY A 242 -13.55 9.98 -10.23
C GLY A 242 -14.42 10.95 -9.45
N ASP A 243 -15.70 10.99 -9.76
CA ASP A 243 -16.66 11.82 -9.06
C ASP A 243 -17.08 11.18 -7.73
N ILE A 244 -17.45 12.01 -6.77
CA ILE A 244 -18.20 11.60 -5.57
C ILE A 244 -19.54 12.31 -5.61
N SER A 245 -20.61 11.54 -5.79
CA SER A 245 -21.95 12.06 -6.06
C SER A 245 -22.55 12.70 -4.82
N ALA A 246 -23.01 13.95 -4.96
CA ALA A 246 -23.80 14.63 -3.94
C ALA A 246 -25.10 13.90 -3.60
N LEU A 247 -25.65 13.06 -4.51
CA LEU A 247 -26.78 12.20 -4.20
C LEU A 247 -26.36 11.04 -3.29
N GLY A 248 -25.23 10.38 -3.59
CA GLY A 248 -24.68 9.30 -2.77
C GLY A 248 -24.38 9.77 -1.35
N LEU A 249 -23.69 10.92 -1.23
CA LEU A 249 -23.35 11.53 0.07
C LEU A 249 -24.57 11.91 0.91
N ARG A 250 -25.72 12.23 0.30
CA ARG A 250 -26.94 12.59 1.03
C ARG A 250 -27.81 11.38 1.40
N ARG A 251 -27.63 10.25 0.71
CA ARG A 251 -28.40 9.02 0.97
C ARG A 251 -27.81 8.19 2.10
N ARG A 252 -26.50 8.31 2.34
CA ARG A 252 -25.79 7.56 3.36
C ARG A 252 -24.74 8.44 4.03
N ASP A 253 -24.55 8.26 5.34
CA ASP A 253 -23.48 8.93 6.08
C ASP A 253 -22.12 8.38 5.63
N VAL A 254 -21.41 9.14 4.80
CA VAL A 254 -20.17 8.71 4.13
C VAL A 254 -19.02 9.61 4.56
N THR A 255 -17.97 9.00 5.09
CA THR A 255 -16.68 9.66 5.31
C THR A 255 -15.67 9.18 4.29
N VAL A 256 -14.97 10.09 3.59
CA VAL A 256 -13.92 9.74 2.62
C VAL A 256 -12.56 10.17 3.13
N ARG A 257 -11.58 9.27 3.15
CA ARG A 257 -10.22 9.52 3.66
C ARG A 257 -9.16 8.95 2.73
N GLY A 258 -8.03 9.63 2.59
CA GLY A 258 -6.83 9.10 1.94
C GLY A 258 -5.90 8.35 2.92
N SER A 259 -5.20 7.34 2.42
CA SER A 259 -4.19 6.59 3.18
C SER A 259 -2.94 6.34 2.33
N GLY A 260 -2.06 7.33 2.31
CA GLY A 260 -0.75 7.26 1.67
C GLY A 260 0.22 8.34 2.18
N PRO A 261 1.49 8.31 1.71
CA PRO A 261 2.51 9.30 2.07
C PRO A 261 2.02 10.74 1.83
N GLY A 262 2.00 11.56 2.88
CA GLY A 262 1.49 12.94 2.85
C GLY A 262 0.13 13.13 3.55
N SER A 263 -0.69 12.09 3.60
CA SER A 263 -1.95 12.12 4.34
C SER A 263 -1.80 11.75 5.82
N TRP A 264 -0.78 10.96 6.17
CA TRP A 264 -0.51 10.53 7.54
C TRP A 264 0.20 11.63 8.33
N ASP A 265 -0.16 11.82 9.60
CA ASP A 265 0.65 12.67 10.48
C ASP A 265 1.96 11.94 10.77
N PRO A 266 3.14 12.54 10.52
CA PRO A 266 4.42 11.95 10.86
C PRO A 266 4.49 11.48 12.32
N ARG A 267 3.84 12.19 13.25
CA ARG A 267 3.78 11.83 14.67
C ARG A 267 3.01 10.53 14.90
N GLU A 268 1.96 10.26 14.13
CA GLU A 268 1.20 9.00 14.20
C GLU A 268 2.03 7.78 13.77
N LEU A 269 3.10 8.02 13.01
CA LEU A 269 4.06 7.04 12.51
C LEU A 269 5.32 6.95 13.38
N GLY A 270 5.42 7.72 14.47
CA GLY A 270 6.65 7.84 15.26
C GLY A 270 7.79 8.56 14.51
N LEU A 271 7.47 9.25 13.41
CA LEU A 271 8.41 10.01 12.58
C LEU A 271 8.37 11.50 12.97
N ARG A 272 9.52 12.18 13.04
CA ARG A 272 9.54 13.65 13.11
C ARG A 272 8.99 14.21 11.81
N ARG A 273 8.33 15.38 11.85
CA ARG A 273 7.79 16.08 10.67
C ARG A 273 8.86 16.10 9.58
N TRP A 274 8.52 15.64 8.37
CA TRP A 274 9.34 15.82 7.18
C TRP A 274 9.47 17.34 6.99
N GLY A 275 10.65 17.88 7.28
CA GLY A 275 10.92 19.31 7.19
C GLY A 275 10.84 19.76 5.73
N CYS A 276 10.08 20.83 5.52
CA CYS A 276 10.39 21.79 4.46
C CYS A 276 11.81 22.34 4.67
#